data_AF-A0A9R0IAX0-F1
#
_entry.id   AF-A0A9R0IAX0-F1
#
_cell.length_a   1.000
_cell.length_b   1.000
_cell.length_c   1.000
_cell.angle_alpha   90.00
_cell.angle_beta   90.00
_cell.angle_gamma   90.00
#
_symmetry.space_group_name_H-M   'P 1'
#
loop_
_entity.id
_entity.type
_entity.pdbx_description
1 polymer ?
#
loop_
_entity_poly.entity_id
_entity_poly.type
_entity_poly.pdbx_seq_one_letter_code
_entity_poly.pdbx_strand_id
1 'polypeptide(L)'
;MRPDTMEKVQLFRCYTVLIKGKERKDTIFIALANETCDEPKIRMNKVVRSNLRARLGDVVSVHRCPDVKYGKRVHILPVDDTNIEGVTGNLFDAFLKHNSTDNPPTTPESPISVGFLTPDSPVSRVSS
;
A
#
# COMPACT_ATOMS: atom_id res chain seq x y z
N MET A 1 -5.06 -7.23 8.49
CA MET A 1 -6.48 -7.36 8.89
C MET A 1 -6.61 -8.66 9.68
N ARG A 2 -7.48 -8.78 10.69
CA ARG A 2 -7.70 -10.10 11.33
C ARG A 2 -8.19 -11.11 10.29
N PRO A 3 -7.77 -12.39 10.38
CA PRO A 3 -8.28 -13.44 9.51
C PRO A 3 -9.81 -13.50 9.46
N ASP A 4 -10.48 -13.40 10.62
CA ASP A 4 -11.94 -13.49 10.73
C ASP A 4 -12.65 -12.34 10.00
N THR A 5 -12.12 -11.11 10.08
CA THR A 5 -12.64 -9.98 9.31
C THR A 5 -12.43 -10.22 7.81
N MET A 6 -11.27 -10.76 7.43
CA MET A 6 -10.90 -11.01 6.03
C MET A 6 -11.87 -12.01 5.37
N GLU A 7 -12.26 -13.06 6.10
CA GLU A 7 -13.25 -14.05 5.66
C GLU A 7 -14.64 -13.41 5.45
N LYS A 8 -15.09 -12.55 6.37
CA LYS A 8 -16.36 -11.82 6.26
C LYS A 8 -16.45 -10.96 4.99
N VAL A 9 -15.36 -10.31 4.59
CA VAL A 9 -15.29 -9.53 3.35
C VAL A 9 -14.86 -10.35 2.13
N GLN A 10 -14.81 -11.68 2.25
CA GLN A 10 -14.40 -12.61 1.18
C GLN A 10 -13.05 -12.25 0.55
N LEU A 11 -12.15 -11.76 1.38
CA LEU A 11 -10.77 -11.49 1.01
C LEU A 11 -9.92 -12.67 1.46
N PHE A 12 -8.95 -13.04 0.63
CA PHE A 12 -7.95 -14.05 0.97
C PHE A 12 -6.57 -13.41 1.00
N ARG A 13 -5.63 -14.11 1.66
CA ARG A 13 -4.24 -13.66 1.74
C ARG A 13 -3.67 -13.48 0.33
N CYS A 14 -2.90 -12.42 0.15
CA CYS A 14 -2.27 -12.03 -1.13
C CYS A 14 -3.25 -11.55 -2.22
N TYR A 15 -4.55 -11.38 -1.92
CA TYR A 15 -5.45 -10.79 -2.91
C TYR A 15 -5.19 -9.31 -3.09
N THR A 16 -5.29 -8.86 -4.33
CA THR A 16 -5.24 -7.45 -4.68
C THR A 16 -6.59 -6.80 -4.40
N VAL A 17 -6.55 -5.69 -3.65
CA VAL A 17 -7.73 -4.95 -3.24
C VAL A 17 -7.59 -3.48 -3.59
N LEU A 18 -8.69 -2.87 -4.03
CA LEU A 18 -8.82 -1.44 -4.24
C LEU A 18 -9.37 -0.81 -2.97
N ILE A 19 -8.62 0.10 -2.37
CA ILE A 19 -9.07 0.90 -1.25
C ILE A 19 -9.49 2.28 -1.77
N LYS A 20 -10.72 2.66 -1.48
CA LYS A 20 -11.26 3.97 -1.78
C LYS A 20 -11.21 4.84 -0.53
N GLY A 21 -10.47 5.93 -0.64
CA GLY A 21 -10.30 6.95 0.39
C GLY A 21 -11.24 8.13 0.20
N LYS A 22 -10.87 9.27 0.79
CA LYS A 22 -11.62 10.52 0.64
C LYS A 22 -11.21 11.24 -0.65
N GLU A 23 -12.02 12.20 -1.08
CA GLU A 23 -11.73 13.06 -2.24
C GLU A 23 -11.38 12.28 -3.54
N ARG A 24 -12.04 11.13 -3.76
CA ARG A 24 -11.81 10.25 -4.92
C ARG A 24 -10.36 9.78 -5.04
N LYS A 25 -9.66 9.66 -3.92
CA LYS A 25 -8.32 9.07 -3.87
C LYS A 25 -8.41 7.58 -3.63
N ASP A 26 -7.93 6.82 -4.61
CA ASP A 26 -7.96 5.36 -4.57
C ASP A 26 -6.53 4.83 -4.55
N THR A 27 -6.32 3.67 -3.92
CA THR A 27 -5.00 3.02 -3.87
C THR A 27 -5.14 1.51 -3.89
N ILE A 28 -4.21 0.83 -4.57
CA ILE A 28 -4.15 -0.63 -4.63
C ILE A 28 -3.35 -1.16 -3.43
N PHE A 29 -3.85 -2.24 -2.84
CA PHE A 29 -3.28 -2.91 -1.68
C PHE A 29 -3.20 -4.41 -1.91
N ILE A 30 -2.33 -5.05 -1.14
CA ILE A 30 -2.27 -6.51 -1.01
C ILE A 30 -2.81 -6.88 0.37
N ALA A 31 -3.81 -7.75 0.42
CA ALA A 31 -4.42 -8.19 1.67
C ALA A 31 -3.48 -9.14 2.43
N LEU A 32 -3.13 -8.75 3.66
CA LEU A 32 -2.33 -9.55 4.59
C LEU A 32 -3.09 -9.80 5.89
N ALA A 33 -3.08 -11.06 6.32
CA ALA A 33 -3.61 -11.48 7.61
C ALA A 33 -2.69 -10.99 8.73
N ASN A 34 -3.28 -10.46 9.80
CA ASN A 34 -2.57 -10.02 10.99
C ASN A 34 -3.47 -10.19 12.23
N GLU A 35 -3.06 -11.09 13.14
CA GLU A 35 -3.79 -11.45 14.36
C GLU A 35 -3.67 -10.40 15.47
N THR A 36 -2.75 -9.45 15.36
CA THR A 36 -2.58 -8.35 16.32
C THR A 36 -3.51 -7.16 16.02
N CYS A 37 -4.27 -7.20 14.91
CA CYS A 37 -5.27 -6.19 14.61
C CYS A 37 -6.55 -6.42 15.42
N ASP A 38 -7.25 -5.33 15.77
CA ASP A 38 -8.63 -5.40 16.27
C ASP A 38 -9.63 -5.47 15.10
N GLU A 39 -10.76 -6.12 15.32
CA GLU A 39 -11.92 -6.01 14.41
C GLU A 39 -12.70 -4.71 14.68
N PRO A 40 -13.29 -4.05 13.66
CA PRO A 40 -13.14 -4.22 12.21
C PRO A 40 -12.13 -3.21 11.64
N LYS A 41 -10.84 -3.41 11.92
CA LYS A 41 -9.81 -2.43 11.58
C LYS A 41 -8.70 -2.95 10.63
N ILE A 42 -8.13 -2.04 9.83
CA ILE A 42 -7.00 -2.26 8.91
C ILE A 42 -5.82 -1.39 9.33
N ARG A 43 -4.61 -1.94 9.31
CA ARG A 43 -3.36 -1.21 9.60
C ARG A 43 -2.68 -0.77 8.31
N MET A 44 -2.39 0.52 8.16
CA MET A 44 -1.75 1.05 6.95
C MET A 44 -0.71 2.12 7.27
N ASN A 45 0.37 2.14 6.49
CA ASN A 45 1.48 3.06 6.73
C ASN A 45 1.05 4.52 6.48
N LYS A 46 1.78 5.48 7.07
CA LYS A 46 1.57 6.93 6.92
C LYS A 46 1.50 7.36 5.45
N VAL A 47 2.38 6.84 4.60
CA VAL A 47 2.39 7.15 3.16
C VAL A 47 1.04 6.84 2.53
N VAL A 48 0.48 5.67 2.84
CA VAL A 48 -0.77 5.26 2.20
C VAL A 48 -1.98 6.02 2.73
N ARG A 49 -1.98 6.37 4.02
CA ARG A 49 -2.99 7.28 4.58
C ARG A 49 -2.95 8.64 3.90
N SER A 50 -1.76 9.16 3.61
CA SER A 50 -1.60 10.42 2.88
C SER A 50 -2.14 10.32 1.46
N ASN A 51 -1.87 9.20 0.77
CA ASN A 51 -2.39 8.96 -0.58
C ASN A 51 -3.92 8.92 -0.61
N LEU A 52 -4.54 8.25 0.36
CA LEU A 52 -6.00 8.12 0.52
C LEU A 52 -6.68 9.34 1.16
N ARG A 53 -5.90 10.34 1.61
CA ARG A 53 -6.37 11.48 2.41
C ARG A 53 -7.18 11.04 3.65
N ALA A 54 -6.77 9.94 4.27
CA ALA A 54 -7.43 9.35 5.43
C ALA A 54 -6.66 9.67 6.73
N ARG A 55 -7.39 9.90 7.82
CA ARG A 55 -6.86 10.06 9.18
C ARG A 55 -7.03 8.77 9.98
N LEU A 56 -6.43 8.71 11.17
CA LEU A 56 -6.66 7.58 12.08
C LEU A 56 -8.12 7.52 12.49
N GLY A 57 -8.68 6.31 12.49
CA GLY A 57 -10.09 6.10 12.80
C GLY A 57 -11.07 6.44 11.67
N ASP A 58 -10.60 7.03 10.56
CA ASP A 58 -11.44 7.20 9.38
C ASP A 58 -11.87 5.84 8.81
N VAL A 59 -13.06 5.83 8.21
CA VAL A 59 -13.64 4.69 7.52
C VAL A 59 -13.21 4.72 6.05
N VAL A 60 -12.73 3.60 5.54
CA VAL A 60 -12.38 3.41 4.13
C VAL A 60 -13.16 2.23 3.54
N SER A 61 -13.45 2.29 2.25
CA SER A 61 -14.12 1.20 1.53
C SER A 61 -13.09 0.30 0.85
N VAL A 62 -13.30 -1.01 0.92
CA VAL A 62 -12.38 -2.02 0.38
C VAL A 62 -13.11 -2.89 -0.62
N HIS A 63 -12.58 -2.97 -1.84
CA HIS A 63 -13.15 -3.77 -2.92
C HIS A 63 -12.12 -4.75 -3.47
N ARG A 64 -12.55 -5.96 -3.84
CA ARG A 64 -11.70 -6.89 -4.59
C ARG A 64 -11.35 -6.31 -5.95
N CYS A 65 -10.09 -6.41 -6.35
CA CYS A 65 -9.61 -5.94 -7.65
C CYS A 65 -8.68 -6.99 -8.27
N PRO A 66 -9.24 -8.10 -8.81
CA PRO A 66 -8.43 -9.15 -9.43
C PRO A 66 -7.84 -8.74 -10.79
N ASP A 67 -8.43 -7.74 -11.47
CA ASP A 67 -8.05 -7.32 -12.82
C ASP A 67 -6.88 -6.32 -12.88
N VAL A 68 -6.00 -6.32 -11.88
CA VAL A 68 -4.81 -5.45 -11.91
C VAL A 68 -3.81 -5.99 -12.92
N LYS A 69 -3.78 -5.35 -14.08
CA LYS A 69 -2.83 -5.68 -15.16
C LYS A 69 -1.46 -5.10 -14.87
N TYR A 70 -0.42 -5.82 -15.30
CA TYR A 70 0.94 -5.32 -15.28
C TYR A 70 1.09 -4.09 -16.18
N GLY A 71 1.57 -2.99 -15.60
CA GLY A 71 1.89 -1.77 -16.35
C GLY A 71 3.12 -2.01 -17.23
N LYS A 72 3.06 -1.60 -18.50
CA LYS A 72 4.20 -1.73 -19.42
C LYS A 72 5.31 -0.73 -19.11
N ARG A 73 4.93 0.48 -18.69
CA ARG A 73 5.82 1.61 -18.39
C ARG A 73 5.16 2.47 -17.32
N VAL A 74 5.97 3.01 -16.41
CA VAL A 74 5.56 3.95 -15.36
C VAL A 74 6.47 5.18 -15.43
N HIS A 75 5.90 6.36 -15.26
CA HIS A 75 6.65 7.61 -15.23
C HIS A 75 6.56 8.20 -13.83
N ILE A 76 7.69 8.31 -13.14
CA ILE A 76 7.78 8.77 -11.76
C ILE A 76 8.60 10.06 -11.76
N LEU A 77 8.05 11.09 -11.16
CA LEU A 77 8.74 12.36 -10.96
C LEU A 77 9.00 12.55 -9.46
N PRO A 78 10.18 13.06 -9.06
CA PRO A 78 10.41 13.55 -7.71
C PRO A 78 9.39 14.64 -7.36
N VAL A 79 9.09 14.78 -6.07
CA VAL A 79 8.29 15.91 -5.58
C VAL A 79 9.18 17.14 -5.53
N ASP A 80 8.67 18.29 -5.98
CA ASP A 80 9.45 19.52 -6.20
C ASP A 80 10.27 19.99 -4.98
N ASP A 81 9.81 19.72 -3.75
CA ASP A 81 10.46 20.15 -2.50
C ASP A 81 11.50 19.17 -1.93
N THR A 82 11.74 18.01 -2.56
CA THR A 82 12.84 17.14 -2.15
C THR A 82 14.14 17.69 -2.73
N ASN A 83 14.81 18.52 -1.94
CA ASN A 83 16.12 19.06 -2.26
C ASN A 83 17.06 17.92 -2.66
N ILE A 84 17.34 17.77 -3.97
CA ILE A 84 18.24 16.75 -4.53
C ILE A 84 19.69 17.22 -4.34
N GLU A 85 19.98 17.86 -3.21
CA GLU A 85 21.31 18.34 -2.85
C GLU A 85 22.18 17.13 -2.50
N GLY A 86 23.01 16.72 -3.47
CA GLY A 86 24.01 15.68 -3.28
C GLY A 86 23.80 14.40 -4.10
N VAL A 87 22.71 14.25 -4.87
CA VAL A 87 22.58 13.10 -5.79
C VAL A 87 23.28 13.44 -7.11
N THR A 88 24.53 13.02 -7.22
CA THR A 88 25.26 12.99 -8.50
C THR A 88 25.05 11.63 -9.15
N GLY A 89 24.02 11.49 -10.01
CA GLY A 89 23.73 10.24 -10.71
C GLY A 89 22.28 10.08 -11.19
N ASN A 90 21.97 8.93 -11.78
CA ASN A 90 20.61 8.57 -12.22
C ASN A 90 19.74 8.22 -11.00
N LEU A 91 18.68 9.00 -10.75
CA LEU A 91 17.72 8.77 -9.66
C LEU A 91 17.14 7.36 -9.68
N PHE A 92 16.99 6.77 -10.87
CA PHE A 92 16.50 5.40 -11.02
C PHE A 92 17.47 4.37 -10.39
N ASP A 93 18.76 4.47 -10.67
CA ASP A 93 19.74 3.53 -10.13
C ASP A 93 19.98 3.73 -8.63
N ALA A 94 19.82 4.97 -8.13
CA ALA A 94 20.02 5.30 -6.73
C ALA A 94 18.85 4.88 -5.81
N PHE A 95 17.60 4.98 -6.29
CA PHE A 95 16.42 4.80 -5.45
C PHE A 95 15.43 3.73 -5.92
N LEU A 96 15.45 3.34 -7.19
CA LEU A 96 14.45 2.41 -7.77
C LEU A 96 15.06 1.05 -8.14
N LYS A 97 16.38 0.96 -8.28
CA LYS A 97 17.07 -0.29 -8.58
C LYS A 97 17.41 -1.02 -7.27
N HIS A 98 16.50 -1.89 -6.85
CA HIS A 98 16.74 -2.80 -5.73
C HIS A 98 17.91 -3.74 -6.05
N ASN A 99 19.03 -3.63 -5.31
CA ASN A 99 20.11 -4.64 -5.35
C ASN A 99 19.70 -5.81 -4.45
N SER A 100 19.23 -6.88 -5.07
CA SER A 100 18.82 -8.12 -4.41
C SER A 100 20.02 -8.82 -3.78
N THR A 101 20.28 -8.61 -2.49
CA THR A 101 21.22 -9.52 -1.78
C THR A 101 20.76 -10.04 -0.43
N ASP A 102 19.87 -9.41 0.36
CA ASP A 102 19.50 -10.00 1.68
C ASP A 102 18.07 -9.68 2.16
N ASN A 103 17.06 -10.03 1.37
CA ASN A 103 15.70 -10.21 1.89
C ASN A 103 14.96 -11.26 1.02
N PRO A 104 14.13 -12.15 1.61
CA PRO A 104 13.27 -13.05 0.84
C PRO A 104 12.41 -12.23 -0.14
N PRO A 105 12.00 -12.80 -1.28
CA PRO A 105 11.48 -12.06 -2.43
C PRO A 105 10.23 -11.27 -2.05
N THR A 106 10.43 -10.02 -1.66
CA THR A 106 9.41 -9.00 -1.71
C THR A 106 9.09 -8.87 -3.19
N THR A 107 7.84 -9.14 -3.57
CA THR A 107 7.33 -9.08 -4.94
C THR A 107 7.89 -7.86 -5.68
N PRO A 108 8.32 -8.05 -6.96
CA PRO A 108 9.07 -7.04 -7.69
C PRO A 108 8.30 -5.73 -7.71
N GLU A 109 9.02 -4.70 -7.28
CA GLU A 109 8.51 -3.42 -6.85
C GLU A 109 7.70 -2.73 -7.96
N SER A 110 6.39 -2.68 -7.78
CA SER A 110 5.54 -1.75 -8.49
C SER A 110 5.62 -0.39 -7.77
N PRO A 111 6.08 0.69 -8.42
CA PRO A 111 6.24 2.01 -7.80
C PRO A 111 4.91 2.76 -7.62
N ILE A 112 3.79 2.04 -7.68
CA ILE A 112 2.47 2.54 -7.31
C ILE A 112 2.26 2.10 -5.87
N SER A 113 2.71 2.90 -4.90
CA SER A 113 2.44 2.79 -3.45
C SER A 113 1.60 1.55 -3.05
N VAL A 114 2.18 0.34 -3.14
CA VAL A 114 1.46 -0.86 -2.75
C VAL A 114 1.53 -0.83 -1.25
N GLY A 115 0.39 -0.54 -0.62
CA GLY A 115 0.33 -0.48 0.82
C GLY A 115 0.60 -1.87 1.39
N PHE A 116 1.82 -2.09 1.88
CA PHE A 116 2.09 -3.23 2.74
C PHE A 116 1.47 -2.95 4.11
N LEU A 117 0.62 -3.86 4.57
CA LEU A 117 0.05 -3.81 5.91
C LEU A 117 1.15 -4.26 6.89
N THR A 118 2.06 -3.36 7.26
CA THR A 118 3.17 -3.71 8.17
C THR A 118 2.70 -3.80 9.63
N PRO A 119 3.38 -4.60 10.48
CA PRO A 119 3.01 -4.81 11.88
C PRO A 119 3.13 -3.58 12.79
N ASP A 120 3.69 -2.46 12.31
CA ASP A 120 3.82 -1.20 13.07
C ASP A 120 2.91 -0.08 12.55
N SER A 121 2.17 -0.34 11.48
CA SER A 121 1.31 0.67 10.86
C SER A 121 0.07 0.98 11.71
N PRO A 122 -0.32 2.25 11.89
CA PRO A 122 -1.50 2.58 12.70
C PRO A 122 -2.81 2.34 11.93
N VAL A 123 -3.93 2.43 12.65
CA VAL A 123 -5.16 1.70 12.30
C VAL A 123 -6.28 2.60 11.73
N SER A 124 -6.95 2.17 10.66
CA SER A 124 -8.17 2.76 10.06
C SER A 124 -9.33 1.76 10.06
N ARG A 125 -10.58 2.24 10.00
CA ARG A 125 -11.80 1.40 10.11
C ARG A 125 -12.31 1.02 8.70
N VAL A 126 -12.94 -0.14 8.56
CA VAL A 126 -13.41 -0.66 7.25
C VAL A 126 -14.92 -0.52 7.11
N SER A 127 -15.40 -0.09 5.95
CA SER A 127 -16.79 -0.29 5.51
C SER A 127 -16.84 -1.32 4.38
N SER A 128 -17.74 -2.29 4.51
CA SER A 128 -18.15 -3.25 3.47
C SER A 128 -18.87 -2.57 2.31
#